data_AF-A0A5B8NI07-F1
#
_entry.id   AF-A0A5B8NI07-F1
#
_cell.length_a   1.000
_cell.length_b   1.000
_cell.length_c   1.000
_cell.angle_alpha   90.00
_cell.angle_beta   90.00
_cell.angle_gamma   90.00
#
_symmetry.space_group_name_H-M   'P 1'
#
loop_
_entity.id
_entity.type
_entity.pdbx_description
1 polymer ?
#
loop_
_entity_poly.entity_id
_entity_poly.type
_entity_poly.pdbx_seq_one_letter_code
_entity_poly.pdbx_strand_id
1 'polypeptide(L)'
;MNSIIYNNQVQALRIIEAHLAALVRGLQACPENALDYAEALEFQLFQLRQASLEQAIQVEDRIAALILGIKSCPENALDYAEALEFQLFQFGEIIVKLRV
;
A
#
# COMPACT_ATOMS: atom_id res chain seq x y z
N MET A 1 11.97 -14.24 -23.28
CA MET A 1 12.35 -12.94 -22.70
C MET A 1 11.75 -12.69 -21.30
N ASN A 2 11.27 -13.72 -20.57
CA ASN A 2 10.15 -13.51 -19.63
C ASN A 2 10.38 -13.79 -18.14
N SER A 3 11.42 -14.50 -17.70
CA SER A 3 11.55 -14.84 -16.26
C SER A 3 12.22 -13.73 -15.42
N ILE A 4 13.26 -13.08 -15.95
CA ILE A 4 14.03 -12.05 -15.21
C ILE A 4 13.21 -10.78 -15.00
N ILE A 5 12.50 -10.31 -16.04
CA ILE A 5 11.64 -9.11 -15.97
C ILE A 5 10.51 -9.33 -14.95
N TYR A 6 9.92 -10.53 -14.98
CA TYR A 6 8.85 -10.91 -14.06
C TYR A 6 9.32 -10.97 -12.60
N ASN A 7 10.51 -11.55 -12.36
CA ASN A 7 11.09 -11.62 -11.02
C ASN A 7 11.43 -10.23 -10.47
N ASN A 8 11.94 -9.33 -11.32
CA ASN A 8 12.22 -7.95 -10.95
C ASN A 8 10.95 -7.18 -10.60
N GLN A 9 9.84 -7.43 -11.31
CA GLN A 9 8.56 -6.79 -11.02
C GLN A 9 7.97 -7.27 -9.69
N VAL A 10 7.96 -8.59 -9.44
CA VAL A 10 7.53 -9.14 -8.14
C VAL A 10 8.39 -8.59 -6.99
N GLN A 11 9.69 -8.46 -7.20
CA GLN A 11 10.59 -7.85 -6.21
C GLN A 11 10.25 -6.38 -5.95
N ALA A 12 9.97 -5.59 -7.00
CA ALA A 12 9.55 -4.20 -6.85
C ALA A 12 8.24 -4.09 -6.04
N LEU A 13 7.25 -4.93 -6.34
CA LEU A 13 5.98 -4.96 -5.61
C LEU A 13 6.17 -5.32 -4.13
N ARG A 14 7.06 -6.27 -3.80
CA ARG A 14 7.42 -6.60 -2.40
C ARG A 14 8.08 -5.46 -1.65
N ILE A 15 8.94 -4.70 -2.32
CA ILE A 15 9.57 -3.52 -1.70
C ILE A 15 8.51 -2.47 -1.37
N ILE A 16 7.61 -2.21 -2.30
CA ILE A 16 6.50 -1.24 -2.11
C ILE A 16 5.55 -1.71 -1.00
N GLU A 17 5.16 -2.99 -0.98
CA GLU A 17 4.36 -3.60 0.09
C GLU A 17 5.00 -3.39 1.47
N ALA A 18 6.31 -3.64 1.58
CA ALA A 18 7.04 -3.47 2.83
C ALA A 18 7.07 -2.01 3.30
N HIS A 19 7.24 -1.06 2.38
CA HIS A 19 7.19 0.37 2.71
C HIS A 19 5.79 0.82 3.15
N LEU A 20 4.74 0.42 2.43
CA LEU A 20 3.37 0.70 2.83
C LEU A 20 3.08 0.12 4.23
N ALA A 21 3.49 -1.12 4.50
CA ALA A 21 3.31 -1.75 5.81
C ALA A 21 4.11 -1.06 6.92
N ALA A 22 5.30 -0.52 6.61
CA ALA A 22 6.07 0.28 7.57
C ALA A 22 5.36 1.60 7.90
N LEU A 23 4.81 2.28 6.90
CA LEU A 23 4.06 3.53 7.07
C LEU A 23 2.76 3.30 7.86
N VAL A 24 2.01 2.24 7.57
CA VAL A 24 0.80 1.87 8.32
C VAL A 24 1.13 1.60 9.80
N ARG A 25 2.21 0.86 10.08
CA ARG A 25 2.66 0.65 11.47
C ARG A 25 3.11 1.95 12.14
N GLY A 26 3.75 2.84 11.40
CA GLY A 26 4.09 4.18 11.88
C GLY A 26 2.85 4.99 12.24
N LEU A 27 1.83 4.95 11.38
CA LEU A 27 0.53 5.59 11.61
C LEU A 27 -0.18 5.03 12.85
N GLN A 28 -0.14 3.71 13.06
CA GLN A 28 -0.69 3.07 14.26
C GLN A 28 0.05 3.49 15.54
N ALA A 29 1.37 3.67 15.47
CA ALA A 29 2.20 4.03 16.62
C ALA A 29 2.13 5.54 16.96
N CYS A 30 2.01 6.39 15.94
CA CYS A 30 2.01 7.85 16.05
C CYS A 30 0.89 8.46 15.20
N PRO A 31 -0.40 8.22 15.54
CA PRO A 31 -1.53 8.73 14.77
C PRO A 31 -1.61 10.25 14.73
N GLU A 32 -0.99 10.96 15.67
CA GLU A 32 -0.89 12.42 15.66
C GLU A 32 -0.17 12.99 14.42
N ASN A 33 0.67 12.18 13.75
CA ASN A 33 1.37 12.56 12.52
C ASN A 33 0.65 12.01 11.26
N ALA A 34 -0.66 11.78 11.36
CA ALA A 34 -1.43 11.10 10.32
C ALA A 34 -1.30 11.72 8.91
N LEU A 35 -1.24 13.05 8.82
CA LEU A 35 -1.12 13.73 7.54
C LEU A 35 0.23 13.45 6.86
N ASP A 36 1.33 13.47 7.60
CA ASP A 36 2.66 13.14 7.08
C ASP A 36 2.72 11.70 6.57
N TYR A 37 2.14 10.76 7.34
CA TYR A 37 2.03 9.37 6.91
C TYR A 37 1.14 9.22 5.67
N ALA A 38 0.04 9.96 5.57
CA ALA A 38 -0.85 9.92 4.41
C ALA A 38 -0.16 10.42 3.13
N GLU A 39 0.68 11.46 3.21
CA GLU A 39 1.50 11.91 2.09
C GLU A 39 2.52 10.85 1.66
N ALA A 40 3.21 10.23 2.63
CA ALA A 40 4.14 9.15 2.34
C ALA A 40 3.45 7.92 1.74
N LEU A 41 2.25 7.57 2.21
CA LEU A 41 1.43 6.49 1.68
C LEU A 41 0.98 6.79 0.25
N GLU A 42 0.58 8.03 -0.05
CA GLU A 42 0.22 8.45 -1.40
C GLU A 42 1.39 8.33 -2.37
N PHE A 43 2.60 8.69 -1.92
CA PHE A 43 3.80 8.50 -2.72
C PHE A 43 4.09 7.01 -3.00
N GLN A 44 3.96 6.15 -2.00
CA GLN A 44 4.10 4.70 -2.21
C GLN A 44 3.01 4.13 -3.12
N LEU A 45 1.77 4.63 -3.03
CA LEU A 45 0.69 4.25 -3.92
C LEU A 45 0.95 4.70 -5.38
N PHE A 46 1.57 5.87 -5.57
CA PHE A 46 2.03 6.28 -6.90
C PHE A 46 3.09 5.30 -7.45
N GLN A 47 4.07 4.91 -6.63
CA GLN A 47 5.07 3.90 -7.02
C GLN A 47 4.42 2.55 -7.33
N LEU A 48 3.43 2.14 -6.54
CA LEU A 48 2.65 0.94 -6.77
C LEU A 48 2.00 0.98 -8.15
N ARG A 49 1.24 2.04 -8.47
CA ARG A 49 0.56 2.21 -9.76
C ARG A 49 1.50 2.11 -10.97
N GLN A 50 2.75 2.52 -10.83
CA GLN A 50 3.77 2.40 -11.89
C GLN A 50 4.30 0.97 -12.06
N ALA A 51 4.33 0.19 -10.97
CA ALA A 51 4.83 -1.17 -10.95
C ALA A 51 3.73 -2.23 -11.11
N SER A 52 2.48 -1.83 -10.92
CA SER A 52 1.36 -2.74 -10.73
C SER A 52 0.83 -3.36 -12.01
N LEU A 53 0.11 -4.46 -11.81
CA LEU A 53 -0.59 -5.24 -12.81
C LEU A 53 -2.09 -5.05 -12.62
N GLU A 54 -2.88 -5.29 -13.66
CA GLU A 54 -4.34 -5.12 -13.64
C GLU A 54 -5.04 -5.79 -12.44
N GLN A 55 -4.46 -6.87 -11.90
CA GLN A 55 -5.03 -7.62 -10.78
C GLN A 55 -4.98 -6.88 -9.44
N ALA A 56 -4.14 -5.86 -9.27
CA ALA A 56 -4.00 -5.10 -8.02
C ALA A 56 -4.75 -3.76 -8.01
N ILE A 57 -5.34 -3.34 -9.14
CA ILE A 57 -6.07 -2.07 -9.29
C ILE A 57 -7.14 -1.89 -8.21
N GLN A 58 -7.93 -2.94 -7.93
CA GLN A 58 -9.00 -2.83 -6.92
C GLN A 58 -8.45 -2.57 -5.50
N VAL A 59 -7.29 -3.12 -5.17
CA VAL A 59 -6.65 -2.91 -3.87
C VAL A 59 -6.04 -1.51 -3.80
N GLU A 60 -5.41 -1.05 -4.89
CA GLU A 60 -4.89 0.31 -5.01
C GLU A 60 -5.97 1.38 -4.83
N ASP A 61 -7.13 1.20 -5.45
CA ASP A 61 -8.23 2.17 -5.35
C ASP A 61 -8.78 2.24 -3.92
N ARG A 62 -8.85 1.10 -3.23
CA ARG A 62 -9.23 1.07 -1.80
C ARG A 62 -8.19 1.76 -0.93
N ILE A 63 -6.90 1.50 -1.16
CA ILE A 63 -5.80 2.18 -0.47
C ILE A 63 -5.88 3.69 -0.72
N ALA A 64 -6.14 4.12 -1.97
CA ALA A 64 -6.28 5.53 -2.33
C ALA A 64 -7.42 6.20 -1.55
N ALA A 65 -8.58 5.54 -1.47
CA ALA A 65 -9.74 6.04 -0.74
C ALA A 65 -9.45 6.17 0.77
N LEU A 66 -8.72 5.20 1.35
CA LEU A 66 -8.31 5.25 2.75
C LEU A 66 -7.31 6.38 3.02
N ILE A 67 -6.33 6.58 2.14
CA ILE A 67 -5.38 7.70 2.22
C ILE A 67 -6.13 9.04 2.16
N LEU A 68 -7.10 9.18 1.26
CA LEU A 68 -7.94 10.37 1.19
C LEU A 68 -8.76 10.55 2.49
N GLY A 69 -9.25 9.45 3.07
CA GLY A 69 -9.91 9.44 4.37
C GLY A 69 -9.02 10.00 5.47
N ILE A 70 -7.77 9.54 5.56
CA ILE A 70 -6.79 10.04 6.54
C ILE A 70 -6.53 11.54 6.33
N LYS A 71 -6.39 12.00 5.09
CA LYS A 71 -6.18 13.42 4.78
C LYS A 71 -7.38 14.30 5.15
N SER A 72 -8.59 13.75 5.09
CA SER A 72 -9.84 14.48 5.34
C SER A 72 -10.26 14.46 6.80
N CYS A 73 -10.00 13.35 7.49
CA CYS A 73 -10.38 13.08 8.88
C CYS A 73 -9.22 12.41 9.63
N PRO A 74 -8.08 13.10 9.84
CA PRO A 74 -6.90 12.53 10.47
C PRO A 74 -7.15 12.06 11.92
N GLU A 75 -8.16 12.58 12.60
CA GLU A 75 -8.59 12.12 13.92
C GLU A 75 -9.04 10.65 13.95
N ASN A 76 -9.44 10.08 12.80
CA ASN A 76 -9.83 8.69 12.65
C ASN A 76 -8.69 7.83 12.04
N ALA A 77 -7.45 8.32 12.07
CA ALA A 77 -6.31 7.67 11.42
C ALA A 77 -6.08 6.22 11.85
N LEU A 78 -6.38 5.86 13.10
CA LEU A 78 -6.25 4.49 13.58
C LEU A 78 -7.22 3.53 12.86
N ASP A 79 -8.49 3.91 12.69
CA ASP A 79 -9.48 3.11 11.96
C ASP A 79 -9.04 2.91 10.49
N TYR A 80 -8.53 3.98 9.87
CA TYR A 80 -7.98 3.90 8.52
C TYR A 80 -6.72 3.04 8.43
N ALA A 81 -5.87 3.05 9.46
CA ALA A 81 -4.66 2.23 9.50
C ALA A 81 -5.00 0.73 9.59
N GLU A 82 -5.98 0.34 10.41
CA GLU A 82 -6.49 -1.03 10.46
C GLU A 82 -7.06 -1.47 9.10
N ALA A 83 -7.83 -0.61 8.44
CA ALA A 83 -8.35 -0.89 7.12
C ALA A 83 -7.24 -1.01 6.06
N LEU A 84 -6.19 -0.19 6.15
CA LEU A 84 -5.01 -0.26 5.29
C LEU A 84 -4.25 -1.57 5.49
N GLU A 85 -4.08 -2.03 6.74
CA GLU A 85 -3.45 -3.31 7.05
C GLU A 85 -4.18 -4.47 6.36
N PHE A 86 -5.51 -4.45 6.36
CA PHE A 86 -6.31 -5.43 5.62
C PHE A 86 -6.10 -5.35 4.10
N GLN A 87 -6.01 -4.15 3.51
CA GLN A 87 -5.70 -4.01 2.08
C GLN A 87 -4.29 -4.53 1.75
N LEU A 88 -3.30 -4.30 2.63
CA LEU A 88 -1.94 -4.78 2.43
C LEU A 88 -1.86 -6.30 2.53
N PHE A 89 -2.65 -6.93 3.40
CA PHE A 89 -2.78 -8.39 3.42
C PHE A 89 -3.29 -8.91 2.06
N GLN A 90 -4.37 -8.32 1.52
CA GLN A 90 -4.91 -8.70 0.21
C GLN A 90 -3.89 -8.49 -0.92
N PHE A 91 -3.14 -7.39 -0.86
CA PHE A 91 -2.07 -7.12 -1.82
C PHE A 91 -0.96 -8.17 -1.76
N GLY A 92 -0.54 -8.59 -0.56
CA GLY A 92 0.42 -9.65 -0.35
C GLY A 92 -0.01 -10.98 -0.96
N GLU A 93 -1.30 -11.34 -0.86
CA GLU A 93 -1.87 -12.53 -1.50
C GLU A 93 -1.80 -12.45 -3.03
N ILE A 94 -2.03 -11.28 -3.63
CA ILE A 94 -1.88 -11.06 -5.07
C ILE A 94 -0.43 -11.29 -5.48
N ILE A 95 0.54 -10.72 -4.74
CA ILE A 95 1.96 -10.92 -5.03
C ILE A 95 2.37 -12.39 -4.93
N VAL A 96 1.85 -13.14 -3.95
CA VAL A 96 2.09 -14.60 -3.86
C VAL A 96 1.56 -15.32 -5.10
N LYS A 97 0.34 -15.00 -5.54
CA LYS A 97 -0.27 -15.62 -6.74
C LYS A 97 0.50 -15.31 -8.01
N LEU A 98 1.10 -14.12 -8.11
CA LEU A 98 1.98 -13.78 -9.22
C LEU A 98 3.23 -14.66 -9.24
N ARG A 99 3.75 -15.15 -8.11
CA ARG A 99 4.98 -15.96 -8.12
C ARG A 99 4.79 -17.36 -8.74
N VAL A 100 3.55 -17.85 -8.87
CA VAL A 100 3.20 -19.20 -9.36
C VAL A 100 3.00 -19.19 -10.87
#